data_AF-A0A3C1UX95-F1
#
_entry.id   AF-A0A3C1UX95-F1
#
_cell.length_a   1.000
_cell.length_b   1.000
_cell.length_c   1.000
_cell.angle_alpha   90.00
_cell.angle_beta   90.00
_cell.angle_gamma   90.00
#
_symmetry.space_group_name_H-M   'P 1'
#
loop_
_entity.id
_entity.type
_entity.pdbx_description
1 polymer ?
#
loop_
_entity_poly.entity_id
_entity_poly.type
_entity_poly.pdbx_seq_one_letter_code
_entity_poly.pdbx_strand_id
1 'polypeptide(L)'
;AKLYLAVYEMVEEAQNEKEKFVRIHGGAKMIDDRYVITEEERKKILANVFYSLEPLKLKVFSAKEKKKIVILTKIAEKFESDRSYTGKETDAILKEIFDDYVSLRRSLIEYGFLDRTADGSKYWKRG
;
A
#
# COMPACT_ATOMS: atom_id res chain seq x y z
N ALA A 1 -6.21 41.31 17.51
CA ALA A 1 -5.54 40.27 16.71
C ALA A 1 -5.93 38.84 17.14
N LYS A 2 -7.23 38.52 17.27
CA LYS A 2 -7.70 37.15 17.61
C LYS A 2 -8.07 36.31 16.38
N LEU A 3 -8.40 36.94 15.26
CA LEU A 3 -8.83 36.27 14.04
C LEU A 3 -7.72 35.41 13.42
N TYR A 4 -6.48 35.91 13.41
CA TYR A 4 -5.34 35.19 12.85
C TYR A 4 -5.00 33.93 13.64
N LEU A 5 -5.10 33.97 14.97
CA LEU A 5 -4.83 32.80 15.81
C LEU A 5 -5.87 31.69 15.57
N ALA A 6 -7.16 32.05 15.52
CA ALA A 6 -8.22 31.11 15.21
C ALA A 6 -8.06 30.47 13.82
N VAL A 7 -7.68 31.26 12.81
CA VAL A 7 -7.40 30.72 11.46
C VAL A 7 -6.18 29.80 11.47
N TYR A 8 -5.13 30.14 12.22
CA TYR A 8 -3.93 29.30 12.33
C TYR A 8 -4.24 27.96 13.02
N GLU A 9 -4.99 27.97 14.12
CA GLU A 9 -5.45 26.77 14.83
C GLU A 9 -6.30 25.87 13.92
N MET A 10 -7.24 26.45 13.15
CA MET A 10 -8.04 25.68 12.18
C MET A 10 -7.20 25.05 11.06
N VAL A 11 -6.15 25.76 10.61
CA VAL A 11 -5.23 25.24 9.59
C VAL A 11 -4.35 24.13 10.17
N GLU A 12 -3.84 24.28 11.40
CA GLU A 12 -3.10 23.22 12.08
C GLU A 12 -3.97 21.98 12.36
N GLU A 13 -5.21 22.16 12.82
CA GLU A 13 -6.14 21.04 13.03
C GLU A 13 -6.45 20.31 11.72
N ALA A 14 -6.72 21.05 10.65
CA ALA A 14 -6.96 20.47 9.33
C ALA A 14 -5.71 19.79 8.74
N GLN A 15 -4.51 20.31 9.01
CA GLN A 15 -3.24 19.69 8.62
C GLN A 15 -2.98 18.41 9.41
N ASN A 16 -3.17 18.43 10.73
CA ASN A 16 -3.02 17.27 11.61
C ASN A 16 -4.05 16.18 11.27
N GLU A 17 -5.29 16.55 10.89
CA GLU A 17 -6.26 15.60 10.35
C GLU A 17 -5.83 14.99 9.01
N LYS A 18 -5.26 15.79 8.10
CA LYS A 18 -4.70 15.28 6.82
C LYS A 18 -3.48 14.38 7.05
N GLU A 19 -2.67 14.65 8.06
CA GLU A 19 -1.53 13.81 8.47
C GLU A 19 -1.97 12.46 9.07
N LYS A 20 -3.21 12.35 9.55
CA LYS A 20 -3.77 11.05 10.01
C LYS A 20 -4.13 10.13 8.87
N PHE A 21 -4.26 10.59 7.62
CA PHE A 21 -4.60 9.75 6.47
C PHE A 21 -3.35 9.21 5.77
N VAL A 22 -3.42 7.94 5.37
CA VAL A 22 -2.35 7.29 4.61
C VAL A 22 -2.20 7.97 3.25
N ARG A 23 -0.96 8.31 2.86
CA ARG A 23 -0.67 8.87 1.53
C ARG A 23 -1.03 7.88 0.42
N ILE A 24 -1.71 8.39 -0.61
CA ILE A 24 -1.99 7.65 -1.86
C ILE A 24 -0.66 7.55 -2.65
N HIS A 25 -0.34 6.36 -3.15
CA HIS A 25 0.84 6.17 -4.01
C HIS A 25 0.58 6.73 -5.42
N GLY A 26 1.61 7.28 -6.07
CA GLY A 26 1.46 7.95 -7.38
C GLY A 26 1.04 7.01 -8.51
N GLY A 27 1.30 5.71 -8.37
CA GLY A 27 0.85 4.68 -9.29
C GLY A 27 -0.64 4.30 -9.22
N ALA A 28 -1.41 4.86 -8.29
CA ALA A 28 -2.78 4.44 -8.01
C ALA A 28 -3.68 4.57 -9.26
N LYS A 29 -4.23 3.43 -9.71
CA LYS A 29 -5.14 3.39 -10.89
C LYS A 29 -6.58 3.74 -10.55
N MET A 30 -6.95 3.69 -9.28
CA MET A 30 -8.27 4.02 -8.76
C MET A 30 -8.06 4.93 -7.55
N ILE A 31 -8.52 6.18 -7.61
CA ILE A 31 -8.46 7.12 -6.48
C ILE A 31 -9.91 7.36 -6.04
N ASP A 32 -10.36 6.59 -5.06
CA ASP A 32 -11.72 6.67 -4.50
C ASP A 32 -11.69 6.55 -2.96
N ASP A 33 -12.87 6.53 -2.34
CA ASP A 33 -13.06 6.44 -0.88
C ASP A 33 -12.30 5.27 -0.21
N ARG A 34 -11.87 4.26 -0.96
CA ARG A 34 -11.09 3.12 -0.44
C ARG A 34 -9.73 3.56 0.10
N TYR A 35 -9.20 4.72 -0.35
CA TYR A 35 -7.93 5.27 0.11
C TYR A 35 -8.06 6.18 1.33
N VAL A 36 -9.28 6.48 1.78
CA VAL A 36 -9.55 7.26 3.01
C VAL A 36 -9.31 6.35 4.22
N ILE A 37 -8.04 6.08 4.51
CA ILE A 37 -7.58 5.17 5.57
C ILE A 37 -6.81 6.01 6.57
N THR A 38 -7.20 5.98 7.85
CA THR A 38 -6.41 6.61 8.91
C THR A 38 -5.25 5.73 9.34
N GLU A 39 -4.19 6.29 9.93
CA GLU A 39 -3.05 5.52 10.45
C GLU A 39 -3.48 4.52 11.55
N GLU A 40 -4.48 4.88 12.37
CA GLU A 40 -5.04 3.97 13.37
C GLU A 40 -5.77 2.78 12.72
N GLU A 41 -6.57 3.05 11.67
CA GLU A 41 -7.25 1.99 10.92
C GLU A 41 -6.24 1.11 10.20
N ARG A 42 -5.19 1.69 9.60
CA ARG A 42 -4.08 0.97 8.98
C ARG A 42 -3.40 0.04 9.96
N LYS A 43 -3.03 0.51 11.16
CA LYS A 43 -2.42 -0.32 12.21
C LYS A 43 -3.32 -1.50 12.60
N LYS A 44 -4.61 -1.25 12.82
CA LYS A 44 -5.60 -2.30 13.13
C LYS A 44 -5.74 -3.31 12.00
N ILE A 45 -5.74 -2.86 10.75
CA ILE A 45 -5.82 -3.76 9.59
C ILE A 45 -4.56 -4.62 9.52
N LEU A 46 -3.37 -4.03 9.62
CA LEU A 46 -2.09 -4.76 9.57
C LEU A 46 -2.00 -5.85 10.63
N ALA A 47 -2.36 -5.55 11.88
CA ALA A 47 -2.36 -6.52 12.98
C ALA A 47 -3.33 -7.70 12.75
N ASN A 48 -4.40 -7.50 11.99
CA ASN A 48 -5.39 -8.54 11.72
C ASN A 48 -5.05 -9.42 10.51
N VAL A 49 -4.35 -8.86 9.51
CA VAL A 49 -4.13 -9.51 8.21
C VAL A 49 -2.73 -10.09 8.05
N PHE A 50 -1.76 -9.74 8.90
CA PHE A 50 -0.41 -10.31 8.90
C PHE A 50 -0.16 -11.14 10.17
N TYR A 51 0.60 -12.23 10.03
CA TYR A 51 1.16 -12.98 11.16
C TYR A 51 2.40 -12.29 11.73
N SER A 52 3.23 -11.72 10.85
CA SER A 52 4.40 -10.92 11.20
C SER A 52 4.66 -9.89 10.12
N LEU A 53 5.28 -8.76 10.50
CA LEU A 53 5.76 -7.74 9.57
C LEU A 53 7.23 -7.95 9.20
N GLU A 54 7.99 -8.66 10.03
CA GLU A 54 9.40 -8.99 9.83
C GLU A 54 9.71 -10.39 10.41
N PRO A 55 9.98 -11.42 9.56
CA PRO A 55 9.74 -11.43 8.11
C PRO A 55 8.26 -11.23 7.79
N LEU A 56 7.96 -10.60 6.66
CA LEU A 56 6.59 -10.25 6.28
C LEU A 56 5.82 -11.53 5.92
N LYS A 57 4.77 -11.86 6.68
CA LYS A 57 3.96 -13.07 6.49
C LYS A 57 2.48 -12.73 6.52
N LEU A 58 1.80 -12.89 5.40
CA LEU A 58 0.38 -12.59 5.27
C LEU A 58 -0.46 -13.75 5.82
N LYS A 59 -1.42 -13.42 6.68
CA LYS A 59 -2.38 -14.37 7.24
C LYS A 59 -3.57 -14.58 6.32
N VAL A 60 -4.13 -13.49 5.80
CA VAL A 60 -5.31 -13.54 4.95
C VAL A 60 -5.29 -12.42 3.92
N PHE A 61 -5.49 -12.79 2.66
CA PHE A 61 -5.74 -11.83 1.61
C PHE A 61 -7.24 -11.48 1.57
N SER A 62 -7.60 -10.37 2.22
CA SER A 62 -9.02 -10.01 2.41
C SER A 62 -9.69 -9.59 1.11
N ALA A 63 -10.95 -9.99 0.91
CA ALA A 63 -11.79 -9.50 -0.19
C ALA A 63 -12.22 -8.02 -0.04
N LYS A 64 -12.09 -7.43 1.15
CA LYS A 64 -12.46 -6.02 1.39
C LYS A 64 -11.41 -5.10 0.77
N GLU A 65 -11.85 -4.27 -0.17
CA GLU A 65 -11.01 -3.36 -0.95
C GLU A 65 -10.09 -2.46 -0.10
N LYS A 66 -10.63 -1.83 0.95
CA LYS A 66 -9.87 -1.00 1.88
C LYS A 66 -8.72 -1.77 2.55
N LYS A 67 -8.98 -3.04 2.95
CA LYS A 67 -7.95 -3.92 3.51
C LYS A 67 -6.93 -4.34 2.45
N LYS A 68 -7.35 -4.60 1.21
CA LYS A 68 -6.42 -4.90 0.11
C LYS A 68 -5.44 -3.76 -0.09
N ILE A 69 -5.87 -2.50 -0.13
CA ILE A 69 -4.96 -1.36 -0.27
C ILE A 69 -3.90 -1.38 0.83
N VAL A 70 -4.30 -1.52 2.10
CA VAL A 70 -3.31 -1.59 3.21
C VAL A 70 -2.33 -2.76 3.03
N ILE A 71 -2.83 -3.94 2.66
CA ILE A 71 -2.01 -5.13 2.44
C ILE A 71 -1.00 -4.89 1.30
N LEU A 72 -1.48 -4.41 0.16
CA LEU A 72 -0.69 -4.18 -1.04
C LEU A 72 0.34 -3.07 -0.82
N THR A 73 -0.04 -1.98 -0.15
CA THR A 73 0.90 -0.91 0.26
C THR A 73 2.04 -1.49 1.09
N LYS A 74 1.74 -2.34 2.08
CA LYS A 74 2.78 -2.93 2.94
C LYS A 74 3.67 -3.91 2.18
N ILE A 75 3.12 -4.68 1.24
CA ILE A 75 3.90 -5.60 0.40
C ILE A 75 4.77 -4.84 -0.60
N ALA A 76 4.28 -3.73 -1.16
CA ALA A 76 5.03 -2.89 -2.10
C ALA A 76 6.27 -2.24 -1.48
N GLU A 77 6.37 -2.15 -0.15
CA GLU A 77 7.60 -1.75 0.57
C GLU A 77 8.74 -2.76 0.40
N LYS A 78 8.47 -4.02 0.01
CA LYS A 78 9.50 -5.02 -0.30
C LYS A 78 10.17 -4.81 -1.66
N PHE A 79 9.62 -3.92 -2.49
CA PHE A 79 10.18 -3.58 -3.80
C PHE A 79 10.83 -2.20 -3.74
N GLU A 80 12.06 -2.12 -4.24
CA GLU A 80 12.82 -0.89 -4.36
C GLU A 80 12.34 -0.09 -5.58
N SER A 81 12.22 1.23 -5.44
CA SER A 81 11.69 2.10 -6.51
C SER A 81 12.60 2.20 -7.73
N ASP A 82 13.92 2.09 -7.53
CA ASP A 82 14.93 2.26 -8.59
C ASP A 82 15.42 0.91 -9.16
N ARG A 83 14.70 -0.18 -8.89
CA ARG A 83 15.06 -1.53 -9.31
C ARG A 83 13.97 -2.18 -10.14
N SER A 84 14.40 -2.83 -11.22
CA SER A 84 13.58 -3.80 -11.95
C SER A 84 13.88 -5.21 -11.47
N TYR A 85 12.83 -6.00 -11.33
CA TYR A 85 12.86 -7.40 -10.91
C TYR A 85 12.42 -8.28 -12.07
N THR A 86 13.02 -9.44 -12.21
CA THR A 86 12.50 -10.49 -13.09
C THR A 86 11.21 -11.08 -12.53
N GLY A 87 10.45 -11.79 -13.37
CA GLY A 87 9.30 -12.56 -12.89
C GLY A 87 9.68 -13.59 -11.81
N LYS A 88 10.86 -14.21 -11.92
CA LYS A 88 11.37 -15.16 -10.93
C LYS A 88 11.68 -14.51 -9.58
N GLU A 89 12.35 -13.35 -9.58
CA GLU A 89 12.62 -12.59 -8.35
C GLU A 89 11.33 -12.11 -7.69
N THR A 90 10.40 -11.58 -8.49
CA THR A 90 9.09 -11.14 -8.00
C THR A 90 8.32 -12.29 -7.37
N ASP A 91 8.29 -13.45 -8.02
CA ASP A 91 7.62 -14.64 -7.49
C ASP A 91 8.31 -15.16 -6.23
N ALA A 92 9.65 -15.11 -6.14
CA ALA A 92 10.37 -15.49 -4.94
C ALA A 92 10.01 -14.60 -3.74
N ILE A 93 10.03 -13.27 -3.91
CA ILE A 93 9.64 -12.31 -2.86
C ILE A 93 8.20 -12.55 -2.40
N LEU A 94 7.27 -12.73 -3.33
CA LEU A 94 5.85 -12.88 -2.99
C LEU A 94 5.53 -14.24 -2.36
N LYS A 95 6.20 -15.33 -2.78
CA LYS A 95 6.06 -16.66 -2.17
C LYS A 95 6.46 -16.69 -0.71
N GLU A 96 7.45 -15.89 -0.33
CA GLU A 96 7.82 -15.77 1.07
C GLU A 96 6.72 -15.11 1.91
N ILE A 97 5.85 -14.31 1.29
CA ILE A 97 4.82 -13.54 2.00
C ILE A 97 3.50 -14.32 2.10
N PHE A 98 3.09 -15.00 1.02
CA PHE A 98 1.80 -15.70 0.95
C PHE A 98 1.80 -16.81 -0.11
N ASP A 99 1.11 -17.91 0.17
CA ASP A 99 1.07 -19.08 -0.72
C ASP A 99 0.40 -18.78 -2.07
N ASP A 100 -0.67 -17.96 -2.07
CA ASP A 100 -1.29 -17.48 -3.31
C ASP A 100 -0.63 -16.18 -3.80
N TYR A 101 0.67 -16.29 -4.08
CA TYR A 101 1.49 -15.21 -4.61
C TYR A 101 1.03 -14.74 -5.99
N VAL A 102 0.31 -15.58 -6.75
CA VAL A 102 -0.21 -15.23 -8.08
C VAL A 102 -1.31 -14.19 -7.97
N SER A 103 -2.27 -14.38 -7.06
CA SER A 103 -3.31 -13.38 -6.77
C SER A 103 -2.74 -12.09 -6.22
N LEU A 104 -1.71 -12.17 -5.35
CA LEU A 104 -1.01 -10.99 -4.87
C LEU A 104 -0.34 -10.21 -6.00
N ARG A 105 0.42 -10.88 -6.87
CA ARG A 105 1.09 -10.26 -8.00
C ARG A 105 0.10 -9.57 -8.93
N ARG A 106 -1.01 -10.22 -9.26
CA ARG A 106 -2.07 -9.64 -10.09
C ARG A 106 -2.64 -8.37 -9.43
N SER A 107 -2.92 -8.44 -8.13
CA SER A 107 -3.47 -7.31 -7.38
C SER A 107 -2.49 -6.14 -7.29
N LEU A 108 -1.20 -6.40 -7.08
CA LEU A 108 -0.18 -5.33 -7.09
C LEU A 108 -0.15 -4.55 -8.42
N ILE A 109 -0.39 -5.23 -9.55
CA ILE A 109 -0.43 -4.60 -10.88
C ILE A 109 -1.76 -3.89 -11.14
N GLU A 110 -2.86 -4.51 -10.74
CA GLU A 110 -4.23 -4.01 -10.93
C GLU A 110 -4.45 -2.70 -10.17
N TYR A 111 -3.93 -2.60 -8.94
CA TYR A 111 -4.00 -1.37 -8.14
C TYR A 111 -2.87 -0.38 -8.45
N GLY A 112 -1.88 -0.79 -9.25
CA GLY A 112 -0.82 0.09 -9.74
C GLY A 112 0.34 0.31 -8.76
N PHE A 113 0.56 -0.63 -7.83
CA PHE A 113 1.78 -0.66 -7.00
C PHE A 113 2.98 -1.18 -7.79
N LEU A 114 2.76 -2.15 -8.68
CA LEU A 114 3.75 -2.66 -9.62
C LEU A 114 3.30 -2.42 -11.05
N ASP A 115 4.27 -2.29 -11.95
CA ASP A 115 4.06 -2.39 -13.39
C ASP A 115 4.90 -3.54 -13.95
N ARG A 116 4.60 -3.96 -15.19
CA ARG A 116 5.34 -5.04 -15.85
C ARG A 116 5.46 -4.84 -17.35
N THR A 117 6.46 -5.46 -17.96
CA THR A 117 6.51 -5.61 -19.41
C THR A 117 5.41 -6.55 -19.92
N ALA A 118 5.00 -6.39 -21.17
CA ALA A 118 3.93 -7.19 -21.79
C ALA A 118 4.27 -8.69 -21.84
N ASP A 119 5.55 -9.02 -22.03
CA ASP A 119 6.09 -10.38 -22.00
C ASP A 119 6.28 -10.92 -20.56
N GLY A 120 6.06 -10.09 -19.53
CA GLY A 120 6.24 -10.47 -18.13
C GLY A 120 7.69 -10.72 -17.72
N SER A 121 8.67 -10.27 -18.51
CA SER A 121 10.09 -10.46 -18.20
C SER A 121 10.57 -9.56 -17.06
N LYS A 122 10.00 -8.36 -16.93
CA LYS A 122 10.37 -7.37 -15.90
C LYS A 122 9.16 -6.81 -15.16
N TYR A 123 9.39 -6.51 -13.89
CA TYR A 123 8.47 -5.89 -12.95
C TYR A 123 9.19 -4.75 -12.23
N TRP A 124 8.50 -3.66 -11.92
CA TRP A 124 9.07 -2.55 -11.15
C TRP A 124 7.98 -1.85 -10.34
N LYS A 125 8.39 -1.21 -9.24
CA LYS A 125 7.48 -0.44 -8.40
C LYS A 125 7.10 0.86 -9.11
N ARG A 126 5.81 1.19 -9.10
CA ARG A 126 5.32 2.50 -9.54
C ARG A 126 5.33 3.46 -8.36
N GLY A 127 5.98 4.61 -8.56
CA GLY A 127 6.02 5.72 -7.61
C GLY A 127 4.68 6.42 -7.49
#